data_AF-A0A8B6DB91-F1
#
_entry.id   AF-A0A8B6DB91-F1
#
_cell.length_a   1.000
_cell.length_b   1.000
_cell.length_c   1.000
_cell.angle_alpha   90.00
_cell.angle_beta   90.00
_cell.angle_gamma   90.00
#
_symmetry.space_group_name_H-M   'P 1'
#
loop_
_entity.id
_entity.type
_entity.pdbx_description
1 polymer ?
#
loop_
_entity_poly.entity_id
_entity_poly.type
_entity_poly.pdbx_seq_one_letter_code
_entity_poly.pdbx_strand_id
1 'polypeptide(L)'
;MALKLPLQAPEFCQNTLLKEWNLQCRSGNLLSALQKHWKTFALVVFANNYESSKEDRLAEKFLLRPMEHFLCNGDPETILKSLKEKDQPSQLCGKVFKNGEPTYSCRDCANDNTCVLCIDCFQKSAHKKHRYKMSTSGGGGYCDCGDVEAWKSDPYCEIHDAKTKPMSDQNPIEVLPEDLTDRASALFMATLHYVVQMLTWEQCDCLPSEIQPEGELDDSYITMLFNDELHTYEQVINTLQRAVECTQEEAVEHATIVDREGRSSVRDGTFSYCEKARHIIEHSTSRHGSKPLKVQIMHTIVVAHQKFALKLVTWLQDIIGKSDGLRRLFCTLSTQPYENGESLIEKLILSDTQMWKNARMLVHQMMMSGVLMDQECKKQFSIIFTKHYEAITREFVSDDHNRPVSITSLSVQIFTVPSV
;
A
#
# COMPACT_ATOMS: atom_id res chain seq x y z
N MET A 1 -17.92 -17.02 -30.15
CA MET A 1 -16.84 -16.34 -30.90
C MET A 1 -15.98 -15.68 -29.84
N ALA A 2 -14.93 -16.38 -29.41
CA ALA A 2 -14.08 -15.92 -28.30
C ALA A 2 -13.50 -14.56 -28.67
N LEU A 3 -13.81 -13.53 -27.87
CA LEU A 3 -13.15 -12.24 -27.94
C LEU A 3 -11.68 -12.51 -27.57
N LYS A 4 -10.82 -12.67 -28.59
CA LYS A 4 -9.46 -12.14 -28.42
C LYS A 4 -9.69 -10.67 -28.15
N LEU A 5 -9.39 -10.23 -26.93
CA LEU A 5 -9.29 -8.82 -26.60
C LEU A 5 -7.88 -8.38 -27.03
N PRO A 6 -7.63 -7.91 -28.28
CA PRO A 6 -6.70 -6.81 -28.36
C PRO A 6 -7.47 -5.68 -27.69
N LEU A 7 -7.18 -5.41 -26.41
CA LEU A 7 -7.65 -4.20 -25.74
C LEU A 7 -6.97 -3.00 -26.45
N GLN A 8 -7.37 -2.71 -27.69
CA GLN A 8 -7.21 -1.38 -28.24
C GLN A 8 -7.93 -0.50 -27.25
N ALA A 9 -7.16 0.39 -26.61
CA ALA A 9 -7.69 1.31 -25.63
C ALA A 9 -8.93 1.98 -26.24
N PRO A 10 -10.10 1.94 -25.58
CA PRO A 10 -11.27 2.66 -26.04
C PRO A 10 -10.92 4.13 -26.25
N GLU A 11 -11.73 4.84 -27.03
CA GLU A 11 -11.57 6.27 -27.18
C GLU A 11 -11.56 6.94 -25.79
N PHE A 12 -10.42 7.55 -25.44
CA PHE A 12 -10.20 8.15 -24.14
C PHE A 12 -10.20 9.68 -24.27
N CYS A 13 -11.20 10.30 -23.66
CA CYS A 13 -11.28 11.75 -23.53
C CYS A 13 -11.37 12.14 -22.06
N GLN A 14 -10.26 12.62 -21.51
CA GLN A 14 -10.16 13.03 -20.11
C GLN A 14 -11.22 14.09 -19.75
N ASN A 15 -11.48 15.07 -20.62
CA ASN A 15 -12.46 16.12 -20.34
C ASN A 15 -13.89 15.59 -20.21
N THR A 16 -14.26 14.59 -21.01
CA THR A 16 -15.57 13.93 -20.91
C THR A 16 -15.65 13.14 -19.60
N LEU A 17 -14.60 12.39 -19.27
CA LEU A 17 -14.50 11.61 -18.05
C LEU A 17 -14.63 12.49 -16.79
N LEU A 18 -13.90 13.61 -16.74
CA LEU A 18 -13.95 14.55 -15.61
C LEU A 18 -15.35 15.16 -15.43
N LYS A 19 -16.08 15.44 -16.53
CA LYS A 19 -17.46 15.92 -16.44
C LYS A 19 -18.39 14.86 -15.86
N GLU A 20 -18.25 13.59 -16.27
CA GLU A 20 -19.00 12.47 -15.72
C GLU A 20 -18.71 12.31 -14.22
N TRP A 21 -17.45 12.28 -13.81
CA TRP A 21 -17.08 12.12 -12.40
C TRP A 21 -17.56 13.28 -11.52
N ASN A 22 -17.48 14.53 -11.99
CA ASN A 22 -18.03 15.68 -11.26
C ASN A 22 -19.55 15.56 -11.06
N LEU A 23 -20.28 15.10 -12.07
CA LEU A 23 -21.71 14.86 -11.95
C LEU A 23 -22.00 13.74 -10.94
N GLN A 24 -21.32 12.60 -11.08
CA GLN A 24 -21.55 11.42 -10.23
C GLN A 24 -21.14 11.68 -8.77
N CYS A 25 -20.11 12.48 -8.54
CA CYS A 25 -19.70 12.92 -7.19
C CYS A 25 -20.82 13.68 -6.48
N ARG A 26 -21.48 14.62 -7.17
CA ARG A 26 -22.61 15.39 -6.62
C ARG A 26 -23.84 14.52 -6.34
N SER A 27 -23.96 13.40 -7.05
CA SER A 27 -25.03 12.41 -6.86
C SER A 27 -24.66 11.29 -5.88
N GLY A 28 -23.47 11.32 -5.26
CA GLY A 28 -23.02 10.27 -4.33
C GLY A 28 -22.60 8.95 -4.99
N ASN A 29 -22.46 8.91 -6.32
CA ASN A 29 -22.23 7.71 -7.12
C ASN A 29 -20.80 7.64 -7.70
N LEU A 30 -19.84 8.35 -7.09
CA LEU A 30 -18.47 8.42 -7.62
C LEU A 30 -17.79 7.04 -7.66
N LEU A 31 -18.01 6.19 -6.66
CA LEU A 31 -17.43 4.83 -6.62
C LEU A 31 -17.83 4.02 -7.86
N SER A 32 -19.13 3.96 -8.18
CA SER A 32 -19.60 3.24 -9.37
C SER A 32 -19.03 3.81 -10.66
N ALA A 33 -18.90 5.14 -10.75
CA ALA A 33 -18.32 5.81 -11.92
C ALA A 33 -16.82 5.50 -12.09
N LEU A 34 -16.07 5.45 -11.00
CA LEU A 34 -14.66 5.05 -10.99
C LEU A 34 -14.50 3.58 -11.33
N GLN A 35 -15.29 2.69 -10.73
CA GLN A 35 -15.29 1.25 -11.00
C GLN A 35 -15.56 0.96 -12.48
N LYS A 36 -16.53 1.64 -13.11
CA LYS A 36 -16.80 1.54 -14.55
C LYS A 36 -15.58 1.88 -15.40
N HIS A 37 -14.83 2.92 -15.02
CA HIS A 37 -13.60 3.32 -15.71
C HIS A 37 -12.47 2.31 -15.48
N TRP A 38 -12.24 1.94 -14.22
CA TRP A 38 -11.18 1.01 -13.81
C TRP A 38 -11.37 -0.39 -14.37
N LYS A 39 -12.62 -0.90 -14.44
CA LYS A 39 -13.02 -2.14 -15.12
C LYS A 39 -12.41 -2.27 -16.53
N THR A 40 -12.29 -1.16 -17.23
CA THR A 40 -11.76 -1.15 -18.60
C THR A 40 -10.27 -0.84 -18.63
N PHE A 41 -9.86 0.27 -18.02
CA PHE A 41 -8.50 0.77 -18.19
C PHE A 41 -7.46 0.04 -17.33
N ALA A 42 -7.84 -0.61 -16.23
CA ALA A 42 -6.90 -1.47 -15.49
C ALA A 42 -6.44 -2.65 -16.36
N LEU A 43 -7.35 -3.24 -17.14
CA LEU A 43 -7.03 -4.31 -18.08
C LEU A 43 -6.17 -3.81 -19.24
N VAL A 44 -6.51 -2.66 -19.83
CA VAL A 44 -5.71 -2.04 -20.91
C VAL A 44 -4.26 -1.87 -20.47
N VAL A 45 -4.04 -1.42 -19.23
CA VAL A 45 -2.72 -1.12 -18.69
C VAL A 45 -1.96 -2.39 -18.28
N PHE A 46 -2.58 -3.29 -17.52
CA PHE A 46 -1.87 -4.34 -16.79
C PHE A 46 -2.08 -5.78 -17.30
N ALA A 47 -3.00 -6.01 -18.26
CA ALA A 47 -3.24 -7.36 -18.81
C ALA A 47 -2.37 -7.70 -20.03
N ASN A 48 -1.61 -6.74 -20.57
CA ASN A 48 -0.88 -6.89 -21.83
C ASN A 48 0.63 -7.16 -21.68
N ASN A 49 1.10 -7.54 -20.48
CA ASN A 49 2.52 -7.83 -20.18
C ASN A 49 3.49 -6.78 -20.76
N TYR A 50 3.18 -5.50 -20.62
CA TYR A 50 4.08 -4.44 -21.06
C TYR A 50 5.31 -4.37 -20.16
N GLU A 51 6.42 -3.84 -20.68
CA GLU A 51 7.55 -3.46 -19.84
C GLU A 51 7.11 -2.46 -18.76
N SER A 52 7.70 -2.56 -17.57
CA SER A 52 7.34 -1.74 -16.40
C SER A 52 7.27 -0.24 -16.72
N SER A 53 8.20 0.30 -17.51
CA SER A 53 8.23 1.73 -17.87
C SER A 53 7.02 2.16 -18.71
N LYS A 54 6.50 1.25 -19.54
CA LYS A 54 5.31 1.49 -20.37
C LYS A 54 4.04 1.30 -19.54
N GLU A 55 3.98 0.29 -18.68
CA GLU A 55 2.87 0.11 -17.72
C GLU A 55 2.70 1.39 -16.88
N ASP A 56 3.78 1.92 -16.31
CA ASP A 56 3.75 3.15 -15.49
C ASP A 56 3.22 4.36 -16.28
N ARG A 57 3.70 4.57 -17.50
CA ARG A 57 3.22 5.68 -18.35
C ARG A 57 1.75 5.58 -18.71
N LEU A 58 1.25 4.35 -18.94
CA LEU A 58 -0.16 4.12 -19.27
C LEU A 58 -1.04 4.25 -18.02
N ALA A 59 -0.59 3.75 -16.87
CA ALA A 59 -1.24 3.94 -15.58
C ALA A 59 -1.41 5.43 -15.27
N GLU A 60 -0.37 6.25 -15.49
CA GLU A 60 -0.45 7.68 -15.19
C GLU A 60 -1.44 8.34 -16.12
N LYS A 61 -1.36 8.04 -17.41
CA LYS A 61 -2.22 8.65 -18.43
C LYS A 61 -3.70 8.32 -18.23
N PHE A 62 -4.02 7.05 -17.98
CA PHE A 62 -5.40 6.56 -18.05
C PHE A 62 -6.06 6.40 -16.69
N LEU A 63 -5.30 6.20 -15.61
CA LEU A 63 -5.85 5.86 -14.30
C LEU A 63 -5.58 6.97 -13.29
N LEU A 64 -4.32 7.38 -13.09
CA LEU A 64 -3.94 8.25 -11.97
C LEU A 64 -4.11 9.74 -12.24
N ARG A 65 -3.58 10.27 -13.36
CA ARG A 65 -3.72 11.71 -13.68
C ARG A 65 -5.17 12.17 -13.80
N PRO A 66 -6.11 11.40 -14.40
CA PRO A 66 -7.52 11.79 -14.38
C PRO A 66 -8.06 11.97 -12.95
N MET A 67 -7.67 11.12 -11.99
CA MET A 67 -8.08 11.24 -10.60
C MET A 67 -7.51 12.50 -9.94
N GLU A 68 -6.26 12.86 -10.25
CA GLU A 68 -5.65 14.11 -9.76
C GLU A 68 -6.32 15.36 -10.33
N HIS A 69 -6.61 15.37 -11.63
CA HIS A 69 -7.35 16.47 -12.27
C HIS A 69 -8.77 16.58 -11.73
N PHE A 70 -9.42 15.46 -11.40
CA PHE A 70 -10.72 15.46 -10.73
C PHE A 70 -10.62 16.04 -9.32
N LEU A 71 -9.68 15.55 -8.51
CA LEU A 71 -9.43 16.05 -7.15
C LEU A 71 -9.23 17.58 -7.15
N CYS A 72 -8.34 18.05 -8.02
CA CYS A 72 -7.93 19.45 -8.06
C CYS A 72 -8.93 20.34 -8.80
N ASN A 73 -9.77 19.80 -9.69
CA ASN A 73 -10.64 20.56 -10.60
C ASN A 73 -9.86 21.68 -11.34
N GLY A 74 -8.68 21.32 -11.85
CA GLY A 74 -7.72 22.26 -12.41
C GLY A 74 -6.39 21.57 -12.69
N ASP A 75 -5.33 22.37 -12.77
CA ASP A 75 -3.95 21.88 -12.89
C ASP A 75 -3.45 21.32 -11.54
N PRO A 76 -3.19 20.00 -11.43
CA PRO A 76 -2.81 19.38 -10.15
C PRO A 76 -1.53 19.95 -9.57
N GLU A 77 -0.52 20.21 -10.39
CA GLU A 77 0.78 20.75 -9.98
C GLU A 77 0.62 22.10 -9.28
N THR A 78 -0.16 23.00 -9.86
CA THR A 78 -0.42 24.33 -9.28
C THR A 78 -1.21 24.23 -7.98
N ILE A 79 -2.27 23.44 -7.96
CA ILE A 79 -3.19 23.37 -6.82
C ILE A 79 -2.54 22.65 -5.63
N LEU A 80 -1.92 21.49 -5.85
CA LEU A 80 -1.25 20.74 -4.79
C LEU A 80 -0.06 21.53 -4.22
N LYS A 81 0.67 22.28 -5.05
CA LYS A 81 1.71 23.20 -4.55
C LYS A 81 1.12 24.30 -3.68
N SER A 82 0.00 24.91 -4.09
CA SER A 82 -0.67 25.94 -3.29
C SER A 82 -1.21 25.40 -1.96
N LEU A 83 -1.70 24.16 -1.93
CA LEU A 83 -2.08 23.50 -0.67
C LEU A 83 -0.85 23.31 0.23
N LYS A 84 0.26 22.81 -0.32
CA LYS A 84 1.50 22.59 0.43
C LYS A 84 2.06 23.87 1.04
N GLU A 85 1.94 24.99 0.36
CA GLU A 85 2.38 26.31 0.85
C GLU A 85 1.54 26.81 2.05
N LYS A 86 0.33 26.27 2.22
CA LYS A 86 -0.58 26.57 3.35
C LYS A 86 -0.41 25.59 4.51
N ASP A 87 0.30 24.48 4.32
CA ASP A 87 0.56 23.49 5.38
C ASP A 87 1.24 24.17 6.58
N GLN A 88 0.84 23.74 7.77
CA GLN A 88 1.63 24.06 8.95
C GLN A 88 2.92 23.23 8.96
N PRO A 89 4.04 23.79 9.45
CA PRO A 89 5.27 23.02 9.62
C PRO A 89 5.00 21.86 10.57
N SER A 90 5.19 20.62 10.09
CA SER A 90 5.05 19.44 10.93
C SER A 90 6.09 19.49 12.03
N GLN A 91 5.64 19.31 13.27
CA GLN A 91 6.51 19.12 14.42
C GLN A 91 7.04 17.69 14.48
N LEU A 92 6.34 16.75 13.86
CA LEU A 92 6.77 15.36 13.71
C LEU A 92 7.57 15.19 12.43
N CYS A 93 8.73 14.54 12.53
CA CYS A 93 9.49 14.14 11.35
C CYS A 93 8.79 13.01 10.61
N GLY A 94 8.55 11.88 11.31
CA GLY A 94 7.85 10.71 10.79
C GLY A 94 8.40 10.14 9.47
N LYS A 95 9.67 10.42 9.15
CA LYS A 95 10.36 9.81 8.02
C LYS A 95 10.39 8.30 8.22
N VAL A 96 9.69 7.56 7.36
CA VAL A 96 9.69 6.09 7.33
C VAL A 96 11.06 5.59 6.88
N PHE A 97 11.64 4.68 7.64
CA PHE A 97 12.96 4.12 7.36
C PHE A 97 12.90 3.03 6.29
N LYS A 98 13.87 3.07 5.38
CA LYS A 98 14.12 1.97 4.45
C LYS A 98 14.97 0.88 5.10
N ASN A 99 14.83 -0.36 4.61
CA ASN A 99 15.73 -1.43 5.02
C ASN A 99 17.19 -1.05 4.71
N GLY A 100 18.09 -1.23 5.66
CA GLY A 100 19.49 -0.83 5.55
C GLY A 100 19.78 0.61 5.96
N GLU A 101 18.76 1.45 6.21
CA GLU A 101 18.96 2.86 6.57
C GLU A 101 19.48 3.00 8.02
N PRO A 102 20.48 3.85 8.29
CA PRO A 102 20.99 4.05 9.64
C PRO A 102 19.98 4.81 10.52
N THR A 103 19.78 4.31 11.73
CA THR A 103 18.97 4.91 12.79
C THR A 103 19.81 5.23 14.02
N TYR A 104 19.41 6.27 14.76
CA TYR A 104 20.16 6.78 15.90
C TYR A 104 19.27 6.82 17.14
N SER A 105 19.63 6.06 18.18
CA SER A 105 18.90 6.04 19.46
C SER A 105 19.74 6.70 20.56
N CYS A 106 19.21 7.73 21.22
CA CYS A 106 19.89 8.38 22.35
C CYS A 106 19.68 7.56 23.63
N ARG A 107 20.75 7.22 24.34
CA ARG A 107 20.69 6.46 25.60
C ARG A 107 20.35 7.34 26.81
N ASP A 108 20.55 8.64 26.68
CA ASP A 108 20.35 9.58 27.79
C ASP A 108 18.93 10.17 27.75
N CYS A 109 18.37 10.41 26.56
CA CYS A 109 17.08 11.10 26.38
C CYS A 109 15.91 10.19 26.02
N ALA A 110 16.14 9.02 25.41
CA ALA A 110 15.03 8.17 24.96
C ALA A 110 14.19 7.65 26.14
N ASN A 111 12.89 7.53 25.91
CA ASN A 111 12.00 6.91 26.89
C ASN A 111 12.28 5.40 27.00
N ASP A 112 12.47 4.74 25.86
CA ASP A 112 12.84 3.32 25.78
C ASP A 112 13.82 3.04 24.61
N ASN A 113 14.13 1.76 24.35
CA ASN A 113 15.13 1.35 23.36
C ASN A 113 14.64 1.35 21.90
N THR A 114 13.36 1.62 21.68
CA THR A 114 12.73 1.66 20.35
C THR A 114 12.76 3.06 19.74
N CYS A 115 13.01 4.10 20.54
CA CYS A 115 13.09 5.48 20.05
C CYS A 115 14.28 5.69 19.11
N VAL A 116 14.02 6.23 17.92
CA VAL A 116 14.98 6.35 16.82
C VAL A 116 14.84 7.67 16.06
N LEU A 117 15.98 8.22 15.68
CA LEU A 117 16.08 9.40 14.81
C LEU A 117 16.65 9.01 13.45
N CYS A 118 16.17 9.70 12.41
CA CYS A 118 16.83 9.70 11.11
C CYS A 118 18.12 10.53 11.15
N ILE A 119 19.00 10.34 10.16
CA ILE A 119 20.28 11.05 10.09
C ILE A 119 20.12 12.58 10.12
N ASP A 120 19.14 13.13 9.41
CA ASP A 120 18.94 14.59 9.32
C ASP A 120 18.51 15.18 10.67
N CYS A 121 17.60 14.50 11.37
CA CYS A 121 17.14 14.93 12.69
C CYS A 121 18.24 14.76 13.73
N PHE A 122 18.95 13.63 13.72
CA PHE A 122 20.05 13.39 14.63
C PHE A 122 21.13 14.48 14.52
N GLN A 123 21.59 14.79 13.30
CA GLN A 123 22.62 15.81 13.04
C GLN A 123 22.21 17.22 13.48
N LYS A 124 20.92 17.51 13.55
CA LYS A 124 20.36 18.81 13.91
C LYS A 124 19.65 18.79 15.28
N SER A 125 19.93 17.80 16.11
CA SER A 125 19.38 17.69 17.47
C SER A 125 20.47 17.81 18.52
N ALA A 126 20.07 17.99 19.78
CA ALA A 126 20.98 17.91 20.92
C ALA A 126 21.61 16.51 21.05
N HIS A 127 20.89 15.46 20.62
CA HIS A 127 21.28 14.06 20.82
C HIS A 127 22.62 13.66 20.19
N LYS A 128 23.11 14.38 19.18
CA LYS A 128 24.46 14.16 18.61
C LYS A 128 25.60 14.37 19.61
N LYS A 129 25.33 15.10 20.70
CA LYS A 129 26.28 15.38 21.78
C LYS A 129 26.11 14.43 22.97
N HIS A 130 25.15 13.52 22.93
CA HIS A 130 24.84 12.57 24.00
C HIS A 130 25.42 11.19 23.71
N ARG A 131 25.26 10.23 24.63
CA ARG A 131 25.53 8.83 24.32
C ARG A 131 24.42 8.30 23.44
N TYR A 132 24.77 7.76 22.28
CA TYR A 132 23.82 7.18 21.35
C TYR A 132 24.32 5.83 20.82
N LYS A 133 23.38 5.06 20.25
CA LYS A 133 23.66 3.85 19.50
C LYS A 133 23.21 4.07 18.06
N MET A 134 24.08 3.75 17.11
CA MET A 134 23.70 3.60 15.71
C MET A 134 23.26 2.16 15.46
N SER A 135 22.14 1.99 14.77
CA SER A 135 21.64 0.69 14.33
C SER A 135 21.25 0.77 12.85
N THR A 136 21.08 -0.38 12.21
CA THR A 136 20.56 -0.48 10.85
C THR A 136 19.08 -0.84 10.93
N SER A 137 18.22 -0.07 10.28
CA SER A 137 16.78 -0.35 10.24
C SER A 137 16.52 -1.60 9.39
N GLY A 138 15.65 -2.48 9.88
CA GLY A 138 15.07 -3.57 9.07
C GLY A 138 13.94 -3.11 8.15
N GLY A 139 13.57 -1.82 8.19
CA GLY A 139 12.32 -1.28 7.62
C GLY A 139 11.16 -1.35 8.63
N GLY A 140 10.09 -0.60 8.36
CA GLY A 140 8.83 -0.70 9.12
C GLY A 140 8.68 0.21 10.35
N GLY A 141 9.62 1.13 10.59
CA GLY A 141 9.50 2.18 11.61
C GLY A 141 9.71 3.57 11.02
N TYR A 142 9.48 4.62 11.82
CA TYR A 142 9.69 6.01 11.41
C TYR A 142 10.43 6.83 12.46
N CYS A 143 10.91 8.00 12.06
CA CYS A 143 11.66 8.90 12.93
C CYS A 143 10.78 9.54 14.02
N ASP A 144 11.18 9.38 15.28
CA ASP A 144 10.46 9.88 16.48
C ASP A 144 10.78 11.35 16.82
N CYS A 145 11.52 12.05 15.97
CA CYS A 145 11.75 13.48 16.17
C CYS A 145 10.41 14.21 16.17
N GLY A 146 10.16 14.96 17.24
CA GLY A 146 8.92 15.69 17.46
C GLY A 146 7.91 15.01 18.36
N ASP A 147 8.07 13.71 18.60
CA ASP A 147 7.18 12.95 19.48
C ASP A 147 7.63 13.19 20.93
N VAL A 148 6.89 14.05 21.64
CA VAL A 148 7.20 14.40 23.03
C VAL A 148 7.10 13.22 23.98
N GLU A 149 6.45 12.13 23.58
CA GLU A 149 6.30 10.94 24.41
C GLU A 149 7.44 9.93 24.18
N ALA A 150 8.16 10.04 23.06
CA ALA A 150 9.35 9.25 22.78
C ALA A 150 10.61 9.73 23.54
N TRP A 151 10.64 10.99 24.00
CA TRP A 151 11.85 11.61 24.58
C TRP A 151 11.58 12.24 25.95
N LYS A 152 12.42 11.92 26.94
CA LYS A 152 12.43 12.55 28.27
C LYS A 152 12.87 14.01 28.21
N SER A 153 13.72 14.36 27.25
CA SER A 153 14.19 15.71 26.98
C SER A 153 14.55 15.86 25.50
N ASP A 154 14.58 17.12 25.04
CA ASP A 154 14.99 17.50 23.68
C ASP A 154 14.21 16.80 22.54
N PRO A 155 12.87 16.70 22.58
CA PRO A 155 12.11 15.94 21.59
C PRO A 155 12.22 16.47 20.16
N TYR A 156 12.64 17.72 19.97
CA TYR A 156 12.69 18.39 18.67
C TYR A 156 14.13 18.60 18.17
N CYS A 157 14.33 18.45 16.86
CA CYS A 157 15.52 18.94 16.18
C CYS A 157 15.29 20.34 15.62
N GLU A 158 16.35 21.03 15.18
CA GLU A 158 16.27 22.39 14.62
C GLU A 158 15.34 22.49 13.39
N ILE A 159 15.07 21.39 12.67
CA ILE A 159 14.13 21.38 11.53
C ILE A 159 12.67 21.41 12.02
N HIS A 160 12.38 20.71 13.12
CA HIS A 160 11.02 20.43 13.58
C HIS A 160 10.67 21.18 14.88
N ASP A 161 11.52 22.10 15.35
CA ASP A 161 11.28 22.88 16.56
C ASP A 161 10.16 23.91 16.36
N ALA A 162 9.10 23.72 17.14
CA ALA A 162 7.92 24.56 17.27
C ALA A 162 8.24 26.03 17.60
N LYS A 163 9.36 26.31 18.28
CA LYS A 163 9.70 27.67 18.75
C LYS A 163 9.93 28.67 17.61
N THR A 164 10.08 28.20 16.37
CA THR A 164 10.30 29.05 15.21
C THR A 164 9.02 29.57 14.56
N LYS A 165 7.84 28.98 14.82
CA LYS A 165 6.55 29.40 14.20
C LYS A 165 5.37 29.17 15.16
N PRO A 166 4.49 30.17 15.38
CA PRO A 166 3.31 29.99 16.23
C PRO A 166 2.41 28.89 15.65
N MET A 167 2.08 27.89 16.47
CA MET A 167 1.07 26.89 16.12
C MET A 167 -0.30 27.55 16.03
N SER A 168 -1.05 27.22 14.99
CA SER A 168 -2.47 27.50 14.95
C SER A 168 -3.20 26.21 15.30
N ASP A 169 -4.07 26.24 16.31
CA ASP A 169 -4.96 25.13 16.68
C ASP A 169 -6.04 24.83 15.60
N GLN A 170 -5.98 25.53 14.46
CA GLN A 170 -6.91 25.34 13.35
C GLN A 170 -6.78 23.94 12.75
N ASN A 171 -7.91 23.28 12.58
CA ASN A 171 -7.99 21.97 11.93
C ASN A 171 -7.49 22.07 10.48
N PRO A 172 -6.48 21.28 10.05
CA PRO A 172 -5.95 21.32 8.69
C PRO A 172 -6.99 21.10 7.59
N ILE A 173 -8.09 20.38 7.87
CA ILE A 173 -9.19 20.20 6.92
C ILE A 173 -9.88 21.54 6.62
N GLU A 174 -10.02 22.44 7.59
CA GLU A 174 -10.70 23.74 7.41
C GLU A 174 -9.89 24.72 6.54
N VAL A 175 -8.61 24.42 6.28
CA VAL A 175 -7.75 25.18 5.37
C VAL A 175 -7.98 24.77 3.91
N LEU A 176 -8.52 23.57 3.67
CA LEU A 176 -8.84 23.09 2.34
C LEU A 176 -10.07 23.84 1.78
N PRO A 177 -10.09 24.11 0.47
CA PRO A 177 -11.33 24.57 -0.19
C PRO A 177 -12.46 23.56 0.02
N GLU A 178 -13.67 24.04 0.33
CA GLU A 178 -14.85 23.19 0.59
C GLU A 178 -15.13 22.23 -0.58
N ASP A 179 -15.10 22.77 -1.80
CA ASP A 179 -15.33 21.99 -3.02
C ASP A 179 -14.27 20.89 -3.24
N LEU A 180 -13.03 21.15 -2.84
CA LEU A 180 -11.92 20.19 -2.90
C LEU A 180 -12.10 19.11 -1.83
N THR A 181 -12.55 19.48 -0.64
CA THR A 181 -12.79 18.56 0.48
C THR A 181 -13.85 17.52 0.13
N ASP A 182 -14.95 17.93 -0.52
CA ASP A 182 -16.00 17.01 -0.97
C ASP A 182 -15.49 15.99 -1.99
N ARG A 183 -14.77 16.48 -3.02
CA ARG A 183 -14.17 15.61 -4.05
C ARG A 183 -13.13 14.68 -3.46
N ALA A 184 -12.25 15.19 -2.59
CA ALA A 184 -11.23 14.40 -1.91
C ALA A 184 -11.86 13.31 -1.06
N SER A 185 -12.93 13.63 -0.33
CA SER A 185 -13.63 12.67 0.53
C SER A 185 -14.21 11.51 -0.28
N ALA A 186 -14.94 11.84 -1.34
CA ALA A 186 -15.54 10.82 -2.22
C ALA A 186 -14.46 9.98 -2.91
N LEU A 187 -13.39 10.62 -3.39
CA LEU A 187 -12.29 9.93 -4.09
C LEU A 187 -11.52 9.00 -3.15
N PHE A 188 -11.13 9.47 -1.97
CA PHE A 188 -10.39 8.67 -0.99
C PHE A 188 -11.19 7.46 -0.53
N MET A 189 -12.47 7.63 -0.23
CA MET A 189 -13.33 6.51 0.15
C MET A 189 -13.50 5.50 -0.99
N ALA A 190 -13.72 5.97 -2.23
CA ALA A 190 -13.87 5.07 -3.37
C ALA A 190 -12.57 4.32 -3.69
N THR A 191 -11.43 5.01 -3.65
CA THR A 191 -10.12 4.40 -3.89
C THR A 191 -9.76 3.41 -2.79
N LEU A 192 -9.96 3.77 -1.51
CA LEU A 192 -9.67 2.88 -0.40
C LEU A 192 -10.59 1.64 -0.42
N HIS A 193 -11.89 1.82 -0.71
CA HIS A 193 -12.82 0.69 -0.89
C HIS A 193 -12.29 -0.29 -1.93
N TYR A 194 -11.91 0.21 -3.11
CA TYR A 194 -11.39 -0.62 -4.20
C TYR A 194 -10.08 -1.32 -3.83
N VAL A 195 -9.18 -0.61 -3.13
CA VAL A 195 -7.93 -1.19 -2.61
C VAL A 195 -8.22 -2.35 -1.67
N VAL A 196 -9.11 -2.16 -0.68
CA VAL A 196 -9.52 -3.24 0.24
C VAL A 196 -10.08 -4.40 -0.57
N GLN A 197 -11.08 -4.15 -1.41
CA GLN A 197 -11.77 -5.17 -2.20
C GLN A 197 -10.78 -6.03 -3.01
N MET A 198 -9.84 -5.41 -3.72
CA MET A 198 -8.93 -6.13 -4.62
C MET A 198 -7.72 -6.76 -3.92
N LEU A 199 -7.19 -6.16 -2.86
CA LEU A 199 -6.06 -6.74 -2.13
C LEU A 199 -6.47 -7.90 -1.22
N THR A 200 -7.75 -7.96 -0.84
CA THR A 200 -8.34 -9.07 -0.05
C THR A 200 -9.22 -9.99 -0.89
N TRP A 201 -9.15 -9.90 -2.23
CA TRP A 201 -9.94 -10.75 -3.12
C TRP A 201 -9.37 -12.16 -3.21
N GLU A 202 -10.19 -13.17 -2.92
CA GLU A 202 -9.75 -14.57 -2.85
C GLU A 202 -9.99 -15.35 -4.14
N GLN A 203 -10.95 -14.93 -4.97
CA GLN A 203 -11.30 -15.63 -6.19
C GLN A 203 -10.22 -15.40 -7.26
N CYS A 204 -9.82 -16.49 -7.93
CA CYS A 204 -8.71 -16.47 -8.87
C CYS A 204 -9.14 -16.31 -10.32
N ASP A 205 -10.40 -16.60 -10.65
CA ASP A 205 -10.93 -16.70 -12.01
C ASP A 205 -12.00 -15.65 -12.34
N CYS A 206 -12.48 -14.90 -11.36
CA CYS A 206 -13.46 -13.84 -11.53
C CYS A 206 -13.13 -12.61 -10.67
N LEU A 207 -13.68 -11.47 -11.08
CA LEU A 207 -13.63 -10.20 -10.36
C LEU A 207 -14.95 -9.97 -9.59
N PRO A 208 -14.98 -9.02 -8.65
CA PRO A 208 -16.21 -8.53 -8.06
C PRO A 208 -17.24 -8.10 -9.11
N SER A 209 -18.53 -8.28 -8.82
CA SER A 209 -19.64 -8.02 -9.75
C SER A 209 -19.60 -6.63 -10.37
N GLU A 210 -19.17 -5.63 -9.61
CA GLU A 210 -19.16 -4.21 -10.01
C GLU A 210 -18.13 -3.93 -11.11
N ILE A 211 -17.06 -4.74 -11.18
CA ILE A 211 -15.94 -4.57 -12.10
C ILE A 211 -15.71 -5.76 -13.03
N GLN A 212 -16.52 -6.82 -12.93
CA GLN A 212 -16.47 -7.97 -13.82
C GLN A 212 -16.79 -7.56 -15.28
N PRO A 213 -15.90 -7.84 -16.26
CA PRO A 213 -16.18 -7.67 -17.69
C PRO A 213 -17.47 -8.36 -18.14
N GLU A 214 -18.17 -7.72 -19.08
CA GLU A 214 -19.33 -8.35 -19.72
C GLU A 214 -18.87 -9.34 -20.79
N GLY A 215 -19.51 -10.51 -20.83
CA GLY A 215 -19.24 -11.56 -21.81
C GLY A 215 -18.32 -12.67 -21.29
N GLU A 216 -18.00 -13.60 -22.18
CA GLU A 216 -17.07 -14.69 -21.90
C GLU A 216 -15.64 -14.16 -21.86
N LEU A 217 -14.91 -14.49 -20.79
CA LEU A 217 -13.50 -14.20 -20.67
C LEU A 217 -12.68 -15.10 -21.60
N ASP A 218 -11.48 -14.64 -21.96
CA ASP A 218 -10.54 -15.44 -22.72
C ASP A 218 -9.85 -16.51 -21.85
N ASP A 219 -9.26 -17.52 -22.48
CA ASP A 219 -8.50 -18.55 -21.77
C ASP A 219 -7.08 -18.04 -21.46
N SER A 220 -7.01 -17.01 -20.60
CA SER A 220 -5.80 -16.26 -20.29
C SER A 220 -5.51 -16.26 -18.79
N TYR A 221 -4.59 -17.12 -18.39
CA TYR A 221 -4.25 -17.44 -17.01
C TYR A 221 -2.75 -17.29 -16.76
N ILE A 222 -2.41 -17.17 -15.48
CA ILE A 222 -1.07 -17.10 -14.95
C ILE A 222 -0.90 -18.15 -13.86
N THR A 223 0.26 -18.82 -13.86
CA THR A 223 0.73 -19.61 -12.72
C THR A 223 1.44 -18.66 -11.76
N MET A 224 0.80 -18.37 -10.63
CA MET A 224 1.33 -17.50 -9.58
C MET A 224 2.00 -18.34 -8.49
N LEU A 225 3.31 -18.19 -8.33
CA LEU A 225 4.08 -18.80 -7.24
C LEU A 225 4.13 -17.84 -6.06
N PHE A 226 3.88 -18.32 -4.85
CA PHE A 226 3.96 -17.55 -3.61
C PHE A 226 5.21 -17.92 -2.82
N ASN A 227 5.79 -16.93 -2.14
CA ASN A 227 6.93 -17.11 -1.26
C ASN A 227 6.55 -17.96 -0.05
N ASP A 228 7.48 -18.75 0.46
CA ASP A 228 7.41 -19.35 1.78
C ASP A 228 8.74 -19.31 2.54
N GLU A 229 8.69 -19.57 3.84
CA GLU A 229 9.87 -19.59 4.71
C GLU A 229 10.44 -21.02 4.87
N LEU A 230 9.95 -21.99 4.09
CA LEU A 230 10.28 -23.42 4.24
C LEU A 230 11.27 -23.91 3.19
N HIS A 231 11.10 -23.50 1.93
CA HIS A 231 11.94 -23.98 0.82
C HIS A 231 13.16 -23.09 0.62
N THR A 232 14.29 -23.71 0.27
CA THR A 232 15.52 -22.95 -0.02
C THR A 232 15.46 -22.33 -1.42
N TYR A 233 16.18 -21.23 -1.61
CA TYR A 233 16.34 -20.59 -2.93
C TYR A 233 16.75 -21.57 -4.02
N GLU A 234 17.71 -22.45 -3.74
CA GLU A 234 18.20 -23.45 -4.69
C GLU A 234 17.12 -24.48 -5.06
N GLN A 235 16.30 -24.91 -4.11
CA GLN A 235 15.17 -25.80 -4.37
C GLN A 235 14.12 -25.14 -5.27
N VAL A 236 13.80 -23.88 -5.02
CA VAL A 236 12.86 -23.09 -5.83
C VAL A 236 13.39 -22.93 -7.25
N ILE A 237 14.65 -22.51 -7.42
CA ILE A 237 15.28 -22.31 -8.73
C ILE A 237 15.26 -23.60 -9.56
N ASN A 238 15.72 -24.72 -8.99
CA ASN A 238 15.73 -26.02 -9.68
C ASN A 238 14.33 -26.50 -10.07
N THR A 239 13.32 -26.18 -9.24
CA THR A 239 11.92 -26.53 -9.52
C THR A 239 11.37 -25.67 -10.66
N LEU A 240 11.67 -24.37 -10.67
CA LEU A 240 11.23 -23.44 -11.70
C LEU A 240 11.80 -23.80 -13.08
N GLN A 241 13.09 -24.13 -13.19
CA GLN A 241 13.67 -24.54 -14.47
C GLN A 241 12.94 -25.73 -15.10
N ARG A 242 12.50 -26.70 -14.28
CA ARG A 242 11.77 -27.88 -14.77
C ARG A 242 10.31 -27.59 -15.06
N ALA A 243 9.66 -26.82 -14.20
CA ALA A 243 8.23 -26.57 -14.30
C ALA A 243 7.88 -25.53 -15.36
N VAL A 244 8.71 -24.50 -15.50
CA VAL A 244 8.54 -23.37 -16.42
C VAL A 244 9.27 -23.60 -17.75
N GLU A 245 10.30 -24.47 -17.76
CA GLU A 245 11.20 -24.67 -18.90
C GLU A 245 12.05 -23.43 -19.23
N CYS A 246 12.42 -22.67 -18.19
CA CYS A 246 13.23 -21.46 -18.29
C CYS A 246 14.73 -21.71 -18.03
N THR A 247 15.54 -20.71 -18.37
CA THR A 247 16.98 -20.69 -18.09
C THR A 247 17.27 -20.55 -16.59
N GLN A 248 18.50 -20.85 -16.16
CA GLN A 248 18.93 -20.63 -14.78
C GLN A 248 18.76 -19.17 -14.35
N GLU A 249 19.09 -18.23 -15.24
CA GLU A 249 19.03 -16.80 -14.97
C GLU A 249 17.59 -16.34 -14.73
N GLU A 250 16.66 -16.73 -15.61
CA GLU A 250 15.22 -16.46 -15.44
C GLU A 250 14.66 -17.10 -14.15
N ALA A 251 15.07 -18.33 -13.84
CA ALA A 251 14.66 -19.00 -12.59
C ALA A 251 15.17 -18.27 -11.34
N VAL A 252 16.40 -17.74 -11.37
CA VAL A 252 16.94 -16.89 -10.29
C VAL A 252 16.17 -15.59 -10.19
N GLU A 253 15.83 -14.96 -11.31
CA GLU A 253 15.02 -13.74 -11.33
C GLU A 253 13.64 -13.98 -10.70
N HIS A 254 12.93 -15.04 -11.09
CA HIS A 254 11.66 -15.42 -10.48
C HIS A 254 11.79 -15.65 -8.97
N ALA A 255 12.78 -16.43 -8.51
CA ALA A 255 13.01 -16.66 -7.09
C ALA A 255 13.29 -15.35 -6.33
N THR A 256 14.05 -14.44 -6.95
CA THR A 256 14.34 -13.11 -6.40
C THR A 256 13.09 -12.26 -6.26
N ILE A 257 12.22 -12.27 -7.27
CA ILE A 257 10.94 -11.56 -7.24
C ILE A 257 10.02 -12.17 -6.19
N VAL A 258 9.93 -13.50 -6.10
CA VAL A 258 9.11 -14.20 -5.10
C VAL A 258 9.54 -13.80 -3.68
N ASP A 259 10.82 -13.84 -3.35
CA ASP A 259 11.29 -13.44 -2.02
C ASP A 259 11.07 -11.95 -1.75
N ARG A 260 11.36 -11.08 -2.73
CA ARG A 260 11.22 -9.63 -2.58
C ARG A 260 9.76 -9.20 -2.44
N GLU A 261 8.91 -9.67 -3.35
CA GLU A 261 7.52 -9.20 -3.48
C GLU A 261 6.53 -10.12 -2.79
N GLY A 262 6.91 -11.35 -2.43
CA GLY A 262 6.04 -12.36 -1.81
C GLY A 262 5.32 -13.26 -2.81
N ARG A 263 5.38 -12.94 -4.12
CA ARG A 263 4.85 -13.76 -5.21
C ARG A 263 5.46 -13.38 -6.56
N SER A 264 5.39 -14.27 -7.54
CA SER A 264 5.80 -14.01 -8.92
C SER A 264 4.95 -14.79 -9.93
N SER A 265 4.68 -14.17 -11.08
CA SER A 265 4.13 -14.84 -12.25
C SER A 265 5.23 -15.66 -12.90
N VAL A 266 5.11 -16.98 -12.88
CA VAL A 266 6.15 -17.89 -13.40
C VAL A 266 5.79 -18.46 -14.77
N ARG A 267 4.53 -18.34 -15.20
CA ARG A 267 4.06 -18.77 -16.52
C ARG A 267 2.75 -18.09 -16.86
N ASP A 268 2.56 -17.72 -18.12
CA ASP A 268 1.33 -17.17 -18.69
C ASP A 268 0.84 -18.01 -19.88
N GLY A 269 -0.48 -18.12 -20.06
CA GLY A 269 -1.10 -18.83 -21.18
C GLY A 269 -2.47 -19.41 -20.86
N THR A 270 -2.84 -20.51 -21.50
CA THR A 270 -4.13 -21.18 -21.23
C THR A 270 -4.18 -21.81 -19.84
N PHE A 271 -5.38 -22.05 -19.32
CA PHE A 271 -5.57 -22.73 -18.04
C PHE A 271 -4.80 -24.06 -18.00
N SER A 272 -4.92 -24.88 -19.06
CA SER A 272 -4.24 -26.18 -19.13
C SER A 272 -2.72 -26.06 -19.13
N TYR A 273 -2.16 -25.01 -19.75
CA TYR A 273 -0.72 -24.79 -19.79
C TYR A 273 -0.17 -24.34 -18.43
N CYS A 274 -0.89 -23.46 -17.76
CA CYS A 274 -0.57 -23.02 -16.40
C CYS A 274 -0.71 -24.15 -15.37
N GLU A 275 -1.78 -24.94 -15.48
CA GLU A 275 -2.05 -26.07 -14.58
C GLU A 275 -0.94 -27.14 -14.64
N LYS A 276 -0.33 -27.37 -15.82
CA LYS A 276 0.85 -28.23 -15.95
C LYS A 276 2.04 -27.73 -15.13
N ALA A 277 2.32 -26.42 -15.13
CA ALA A 277 3.41 -25.86 -14.31
C ALA A 277 3.11 -26.07 -12.83
N ARG A 278 1.89 -25.73 -12.38
CA ARG A 278 1.46 -25.92 -10.98
C ARG A 278 1.68 -27.35 -10.52
N HIS A 279 1.22 -28.32 -11.31
CA HIS A 279 1.36 -29.74 -10.98
C HIS A 279 2.84 -30.16 -10.80
N ILE A 280 3.73 -29.71 -11.69
CA ILE A 280 5.17 -30.00 -11.59
C ILE A 280 5.79 -29.35 -10.35
N ILE A 281 5.43 -28.10 -10.03
CA ILE A 281 5.95 -27.37 -8.86
C ILE A 281 5.54 -28.09 -7.57
N GLU A 282 4.25 -28.40 -7.41
CA GLU A 282 3.71 -29.07 -6.22
C GLU A 282 4.29 -30.49 -6.05
N HIS A 283 4.43 -31.26 -7.13
CA HIS A 283 5.00 -32.62 -7.09
C HIS A 283 6.52 -32.63 -6.85
N SER A 284 7.23 -31.58 -7.24
CA SER A 284 8.69 -31.52 -7.05
C SER A 284 9.05 -31.09 -5.63
N THR A 285 8.23 -30.25 -5.01
CA THR A 285 8.47 -29.65 -3.69
C THR A 285 7.91 -30.48 -2.53
N SER A 286 6.96 -31.38 -2.78
CA SER A 286 6.40 -32.30 -1.77
C SER A 286 7.27 -33.53 -1.47
N ARG A 287 8.34 -33.79 -2.23
CA ARG A 287 9.08 -35.07 -2.21
C ARG A 287 9.77 -35.42 -0.89
N HIS A 288 9.91 -34.47 0.03
CA HIS A 288 10.63 -34.65 1.31
C HIS A 288 9.69 -34.60 2.53
N GLY A 289 8.38 -34.75 2.33
CA GLY A 289 7.38 -34.68 3.41
C GLY A 289 7.07 -33.25 3.88
N SER A 290 7.64 -32.24 3.22
CA SER A 290 7.30 -30.84 3.39
C SER A 290 5.97 -30.49 2.72
N LYS A 291 5.27 -29.49 3.26
CA LYS A 291 4.15 -28.82 2.59
C LYS A 291 4.65 -28.33 1.23
N PRO A 292 3.95 -28.58 0.11
CA PRO A 292 4.38 -28.11 -1.21
C PRO A 292 4.36 -26.58 -1.29
N LEU A 293 5.15 -26.02 -2.22
CA LEU A 293 5.09 -24.59 -2.53
C LEU A 293 3.66 -24.18 -2.91
N LYS A 294 3.18 -23.07 -2.37
CA LYS A 294 1.86 -22.53 -2.70
C LYS A 294 1.88 -21.96 -4.12
N VAL A 295 1.03 -22.50 -4.99
CA VAL A 295 0.85 -22.05 -6.37
C VAL A 295 -0.64 -21.91 -6.67
N GLN A 296 -1.03 -20.84 -7.35
CA GLN A 296 -2.41 -20.62 -7.80
C GLN A 296 -2.45 -20.34 -9.29
N ILE A 297 -3.49 -20.83 -9.97
CA ILE A 297 -3.80 -20.45 -11.35
C ILE A 297 -4.78 -19.28 -11.29
N MET A 298 -4.35 -18.11 -11.75
CA MET A 298 -5.12 -16.87 -11.67
C MET A 298 -5.40 -16.34 -13.07
N HIS A 299 -6.63 -15.91 -13.33
CA HIS A 299 -6.96 -15.21 -14.56
C HIS A 299 -6.24 -13.87 -14.62
N THR A 300 -5.72 -13.52 -15.79
CA THR A 300 -5.02 -12.26 -16.04
C THR A 300 -5.81 -11.01 -15.61
N ILE A 301 -7.14 -11.02 -15.66
CA ILE A 301 -7.97 -9.90 -15.21
C ILE A 301 -7.84 -9.64 -13.71
N VAL A 302 -7.78 -10.70 -12.89
CA VAL A 302 -7.65 -10.59 -11.43
C VAL A 302 -6.28 -10.02 -11.11
N VAL A 303 -5.23 -10.54 -11.76
CA VAL A 303 -3.85 -10.06 -11.59
C VAL A 303 -3.71 -8.60 -12.01
N ALA A 304 -4.33 -8.20 -13.12
CA ALA A 304 -4.32 -6.81 -13.61
C ALA A 304 -4.97 -5.84 -12.60
N HIS A 305 -6.12 -6.19 -12.05
CA HIS A 305 -6.81 -5.38 -11.05
C HIS A 305 -6.07 -5.34 -9.70
N GLN A 306 -5.41 -6.43 -9.30
CA GLN A 306 -4.52 -6.45 -8.13
C GLN A 306 -3.27 -5.57 -8.32
N LYS A 307 -2.63 -5.60 -9.50
CA LYS A 307 -1.54 -4.68 -9.85
C LYS A 307 -2.01 -3.22 -9.76
N PHE A 308 -3.19 -2.92 -10.28
CA PHE A 308 -3.75 -1.58 -10.19
C PHE A 308 -4.04 -1.16 -8.74
N ALA A 309 -4.56 -2.06 -7.90
CA ALA A 309 -4.75 -1.77 -6.47
C ALA A 309 -3.44 -1.39 -5.77
N LEU A 310 -2.32 -2.04 -6.07
CA LEU A 310 -1.00 -1.64 -5.55
C LEU A 310 -0.60 -0.22 -5.98
N LYS A 311 -0.85 0.14 -7.25
CA LYS A 311 -0.63 1.50 -7.76
C LYS A 311 -1.50 2.52 -7.04
N LEU A 312 -2.75 2.19 -6.75
CA LEU A 312 -3.65 3.05 -5.98
C LEU A 312 -3.18 3.27 -4.54
N VAL A 313 -2.64 2.25 -3.86
CA VAL A 313 -2.04 2.43 -2.52
C VAL A 313 -0.88 3.41 -2.57
N THR A 314 -0.02 3.28 -3.58
CA THR A 314 1.15 4.15 -3.76
C THR A 314 0.72 5.59 -4.09
N TRP A 315 -0.28 5.73 -4.96
CA TRP A 315 -0.89 7.01 -5.33
C TRP A 315 -1.56 7.69 -4.13
N LEU A 316 -2.35 6.94 -3.35
CA LEU A 316 -2.96 7.45 -2.11
C LEU A 316 -1.90 7.97 -1.16
N GLN A 317 -0.84 7.19 -0.93
CA GLN A 317 0.29 7.61 -0.09
C GLN A 317 0.94 8.91 -0.58
N ASP A 318 1.14 9.08 -1.89
CA ASP A 318 1.71 10.31 -2.45
C ASP A 318 0.76 11.51 -2.30
N ILE A 319 -0.52 11.34 -2.63
CA ILE A 319 -1.53 12.41 -2.60
C ILE A 319 -1.79 12.91 -1.19
N ILE A 320 -1.93 12.02 -0.21
CA ILE A 320 -2.11 12.43 1.19
C ILE A 320 -0.84 13.11 1.73
N GLY A 321 0.33 12.82 1.15
CA GLY A 321 1.59 13.50 1.48
C GLY A 321 1.68 14.94 0.97
N LYS A 322 0.82 15.36 0.02
CA LYS A 322 0.87 16.69 -0.59
C LYS A 322 0.36 17.81 0.30
N SER A 323 -0.50 17.51 1.28
CA SER A 323 -1.01 18.50 2.23
C SER A 323 -1.39 17.87 3.56
N ASP A 324 -1.18 18.59 4.66
CA ASP A 324 -1.63 18.17 6.00
C ASP A 324 -3.15 18.04 6.10
N GLY A 325 -3.91 18.92 5.42
CA GLY A 325 -5.37 18.84 5.30
C GLY A 325 -5.83 17.56 4.60
N LEU A 326 -5.21 17.20 3.46
CA LEU A 326 -5.53 15.96 2.74
C LEU A 326 -5.21 14.73 3.59
N ARG A 327 -4.06 14.74 4.29
CA ARG A 327 -3.67 13.67 5.21
C ARG A 327 -4.68 13.49 6.34
N ARG A 328 -5.06 14.59 7.00
CA ARG A 328 -6.02 14.58 8.11
C ARG A 328 -7.41 14.13 7.63
N LEU A 329 -7.83 14.55 6.45
CA LEU A 329 -9.08 14.11 5.82
C LEU A 329 -9.07 12.60 5.55
N PHE A 330 -8.03 12.09 4.88
CA PHE A 330 -7.88 10.67 4.60
C PHE A 330 -7.93 9.83 5.87
N CYS A 331 -7.15 10.21 6.89
CA CYS A 331 -7.17 9.52 8.17
C CYS A 331 -8.59 9.43 8.73
N THR A 332 -9.27 10.57 8.86
CA THR A 332 -10.61 10.66 9.46
C THR A 332 -11.57 9.71 8.76
N LEU A 333 -11.61 9.75 7.43
CA LEU A 333 -12.46 8.91 6.61
C LEU A 333 -12.11 7.43 6.71
N SER A 334 -10.81 7.11 6.67
CA SER A 334 -10.32 5.73 6.64
C SER A 334 -10.62 4.95 7.94
N THR A 335 -10.71 5.67 9.07
CA THR A 335 -11.00 5.12 10.41
C THR A 335 -12.48 5.14 10.79
N GLN A 336 -13.34 5.76 9.99
CA GLN A 336 -14.78 5.81 10.28
C GLN A 336 -15.46 4.48 9.96
N PRO A 337 -16.50 4.08 10.74
CA PRO A 337 -17.31 2.91 10.44
C PRO A 337 -17.85 2.92 9.00
N TYR A 338 -17.77 1.78 8.33
CA TYR A 338 -18.30 1.58 6.98
C TYR A 338 -19.55 0.67 7.02
N GLU A 339 -19.96 0.09 5.88
CA GLU A 339 -21.22 -0.66 5.67
C GLU A 339 -21.58 -1.70 6.75
N ASN A 340 -20.60 -2.27 7.47
CA ASN A 340 -20.79 -3.28 8.51
C ASN A 340 -20.37 -2.83 9.92
N GLY A 341 -20.19 -1.52 10.14
CA GLY A 341 -19.70 -0.97 11.41
C GLY A 341 -18.18 -1.02 11.59
N GLU A 342 -17.48 -1.82 10.78
CA GLU A 342 -16.02 -1.81 10.68
C GLU A 342 -15.57 -0.78 9.64
N SER A 343 -14.51 -0.05 9.95
CA SER A 343 -13.82 0.85 9.03
C SER A 343 -13.03 0.11 7.95
N LEU A 344 -12.64 0.83 6.89
CA LEU A 344 -11.79 0.25 5.83
C LEU A 344 -10.39 -0.07 6.35
N ILE A 345 -9.88 0.69 7.32
CA ILE A 345 -8.61 0.39 8.00
C ILE A 345 -8.72 -0.90 8.83
N GLU A 346 -9.82 -1.11 9.55
CA GLU A 346 -10.06 -2.37 10.27
C GLU A 346 -10.00 -3.57 9.33
N LYS A 347 -10.66 -3.49 8.16
CA LYS A 347 -10.62 -4.56 7.17
C LYS A 347 -9.19 -4.84 6.68
N LEU A 348 -8.39 -3.81 6.40
CA LEU A 348 -6.99 -3.99 5.98
C LEU A 348 -6.13 -4.64 7.07
N ILE A 349 -6.31 -4.26 8.33
CA ILE A 349 -5.58 -4.82 9.47
C ILE A 349 -5.94 -6.30 9.66
N LEU A 350 -7.23 -6.63 9.60
CA LEU A 350 -7.73 -7.99 9.79
C LEU A 350 -7.37 -8.92 8.63
N SER A 351 -7.21 -8.38 7.41
CA SER A 351 -6.78 -9.14 6.23
C SER A 351 -5.26 -9.08 5.98
N ASP A 352 -4.45 -8.61 6.93
CA ASP A 352 -3.00 -8.45 6.75
C ASP A 352 -2.33 -9.74 6.28
N THR A 353 -2.65 -10.86 6.93
CA THR A 353 -2.06 -12.18 6.63
C THR A 353 -2.47 -12.73 5.27
N GLN A 354 -3.59 -12.28 4.71
CA GLN A 354 -4.08 -12.71 3.40
C GLN A 354 -3.30 -12.07 2.25
N MET A 355 -2.76 -10.88 2.47
CA MET A 355 -2.00 -10.14 1.46
C MET A 355 -0.58 -10.71 1.27
N TRP A 356 -0.04 -10.58 0.06
CA TRP A 356 1.36 -10.91 -0.21
C TRP A 356 2.30 -9.81 0.31
N LYS A 357 3.58 -10.14 0.50
CA LYS A 357 4.59 -9.28 1.14
C LYS A 357 4.59 -7.84 0.61
N ASN A 358 4.64 -7.63 -0.71
CA ASN A 358 4.64 -6.28 -1.29
C ASN A 358 3.34 -5.50 -0.99
N ALA A 359 2.17 -6.15 -1.03
CA ALA A 359 0.91 -5.52 -0.68
C ALA A 359 0.90 -5.07 0.79
N ARG A 360 1.32 -5.96 1.72
CA ARG A 360 1.45 -5.62 3.15
C ARG A 360 2.37 -4.42 3.35
N MET A 361 3.56 -4.45 2.73
CA MET A 361 4.53 -3.34 2.83
C MET A 361 3.93 -2.00 2.39
N LEU A 362 3.26 -1.96 1.23
CA LEU A 362 2.66 -0.72 0.72
C LEU A 362 1.51 -0.24 1.59
N VAL A 363 0.65 -1.14 2.06
CA VAL A 363 -0.47 -0.80 2.95
C VAL A 363 0.04 -0.26 4.28
N HIS A 364 1.04 -0.90 4.90
CA HIS A 364 1.66 -0.43 6.15
C HIS A 364 2.32 0.94 5.94
N GLN A 365 3.01 1.16 4.82
CA GLN A 365 3.63 2.45 4.50
C GLN A 365 2.60 3.56 4.31
N MET A 366 1.47 3.28 3.66
CA MET A 366 0.34 4.20 3.54
C MET A 366 -0.26 4.52 4.91
N MET A 367 -0.47 3.52 5.77
CA MET A 367 -0.97 3.74 7.15
C MET A 367 0.01 4.58 7.98
N MET A 368 1.31 4.27 7.93
CA MET A 368 2.35 5.04 8.62
C MET A 368 2.39 6.49 8.12
N SER A 369 2.37 6.71 6.81
CA SER A 369 2.49 8.05 6.19
C SER A 369 1.19 8.87 6.29
N GLY A 370 0.05 8.20 6.42
CA GLY A 370 -1.27 8.80 6.49
C GLY A 370 -1.80 8.93 7.92
N VAL A 371 -2.09 7.79 8.53
CA VAL A 371 -2.83 7.69 9.80
C VAL A 371 -1.93 7.96 11.01
N LEU A 372 -0.67 7.50 11.01
CA LEU A 372 0.20 7.63 12.19
C LEU A 372 0.95 8.98 12.28
N MET A 373 0.92 9.77 11.21
CA MET A 373 1.57 11.10 11.15
C MET A 373 0.80 12.22 11.86
N ASP A 374 -0.38 11.92 12.40
CA ASP A 374 -1.23 12.87 13.09
C ASP A 374 -1.63 12.29 14.46
N GLN A 375 -1.47 13.06 15.53
CA GLN A 375 -1.61 12.55 16.90
C GLN A 375 -3.04 12.06 17.21
N GLU A 376 -4.05 12.74 16.70
CA GLU A 376 -5.45 12.35 16.95
C GLU A 376 -5.78 11.09 16.15
N CYS A 377 -5.35 11.05 14.89
CA CYS A 377 -5.43 9.86 14.05
C CYS A 377 -4.72 8.65 14.65
N LYS A 378 -3.52 8.85 15.19
CA LYS A 378 -2.73 7.83 15.88
C LYS A 378 -3.49 7.27 17.08
N LYS A 379 -4.17 8.11 17.87
CA LYS A 379 -5.03 7.66 18.98
C LYS A 379 -6.21 6.82 18.48
N GLN A 380 -6.93 7.28 17.46
CA GLN A 380 -8.05 6.51 16.89
C GLN A 380 -7.59 5.16 16.33
N PHE A 381 -6.47 5.15 15.60
CA PHE A 381 -5.85 3.91 15.12
C PHE A 381 -5.44 2.99 16.26
N SER A 382 -4.91 3.53 17.34
CA SER A 382 -4.48 2.76 18.51
C SER A 382 -5.66 2.07 19.20
N ILE A 383 -6.81 2.75 19.30
CA ILE A 383 -8.06 2.15 19.80
C ILE A 383 -8.48 0.98 18.91
N ILE A 384 -8.50 1.19 17.59
CA ILE A 384 -8.84 0.17 16.59
C ILE A 384 -7.89 -1.03 16.67
N PHE A 385 -6.59 -0.78 16.71
CA PHE A 385 -5.56 -1.81 16.76
C PHE A 385 -5.67 -2.64 18.04
N THR A 386 -5.87 -1.98 19.19
CA THR A 386 -6.05 -2.64 20.49
C THR A 386 -7.31 -3.49 20.53
N LYS A 387 -8.43 -2.97 19.97
CA LYS A 387 -9.70 -3.71 19.84
C LYS A 387 -9.52 -5.05 19.12
N HIS A 388 -8.68 -5.10 18.09
CA HIS A 388 -8.47 -6.29 17.26
C HIS A 388 -7.19 -7.07 17.60
N TYR A 389 -6.45 -6.68 18.64
CA TYR A 389 -5.11 -7.20 18.92
C TYR A 389 -5.05 -8.73 19.11
N GLU A 390 -6.09 -9.32 19.71
CA GLU A 390 -6.20 -10.78 19.85
C GLU A 390 -6.26 -11.48 18.49
N ALA A 391 -7.11 -10.99 17.59
CA ALA A 391 -7.25 -11.54 16.25
C ALA A 391 -5.95 -11.37 15.44
N ILE A 392 -5.36 -10.17 15.48
CA ILE A 392 -4.09 -9.86 14.81
C ILE A 392 -2.98 -10.82 15.29
N THR A 393 -2.89 -11.05 16.60
CA THR A 393 -1.86 -11.93 17.18
C THR A 393 -2.09 -13.39 16.82
N ARG A 394 -3.35 -13.86 16.84
CA ARG A 394 -3.70 -15.22 16.42
C ARG A 394 -3.36 -15.46 14.95
N GLU A 395 -3.68 -14.51 14.08
CA GLU A 395 -3.32 -14.54 12.66
C GLU A 395 -1.80 -14.54 12.48
N PHE A 396 -1.05 -13.68 13.18
CA PHE A 396 0.41 -13.65 13.13
C PHE A 396 1.07 -14.98 13.56
N VAL A 397 0.55 -15.63 14.60
CA VAL A 397 1.07 -16.94 15.05
C VAL A 397 0.80 -18.03 14.01
N SER A 398 -0.36 -17.95 13.36
CA SER A 398 -0.79 -18.88 12.31
C SER A 398 -0.09 -18.61 10.97
N ASP A 399 0.42 -17.40 10.78
CA ASP A 399 1.13 -16.99 9.56
C ASP A 399 2.46 -17.75 9.45
N ASP A 400 2.51 -18.61 8.44
CA ASP A 400 3.68 -19.36 8.02
C ASP A 400 4.47 -18.64 6.92
N HIS A 401 4.13 -17.38 6.60
CA HIS A 401 4.77 -16.61 5.54
C HIS A 401 5.05 -15.15 5.95
N ASN A 402 6.26 -14.64 5.66
CA ASN A 402 6.58 -13.21 5.69
C ASN A 402 6.35 -12.52 7.04
N ARG A 403 6.63 -13.20 8.16
CA ARG A 403 6.54 -12.63 9.53
C ARG A 403 7.25 -11.28 9.72
N PRO A 404 8.39 -11.00 9.04
CA PRO A 404 9.03 -9.69 9.14
C PRO A 404 8.18 -8.52 8.63
N VAL A 405 7.13 -8.79 7.85
CA VAL A 405 6.20 -7.79 7.29
C VAL A 405 4.78 -8.11 7.78
N SER A 406 4.61 -8.09 9.10
CA SER A 406 3.31 -8.22 9.76
C SER A 406 2.86 -6.88 10.32
N ILE A 407 1.56 -6.63 10.29
CA ILE A 407 0.94 -5.48 10.97
C ILE A 407 1.26 -5.43 12.47
N THR A 408 1.59 -6.56 13.09
CA THR A 408 2.09 -6.62 14.48
C THR A 408 3.35 -5.78 14.70
N SER A 409 4.16 -5.52 13.67
CA SER A 409 5.32 -4.63 13.76
C SER A 409 4.95 -3.19 14.15
N LEU A 410 3.72 -2.75 13.84
CA LEU A 410 3.21 -1.45 14.26
C LEU A 410 2.88 -1.39 15.75
N SER A 411 2.83 -2.52 16.47
CA SER A 411 2.55 -2.54 17.91
C SER A 411 3.55 -1.72 18.72
N VAL A 412 4.81 -1.62 18.26
CA VAL A 412 5.80 -0.73 18.87
C VAL A 412 5.31 0.71 18.81
N GLN A 413 4.87 1.18 17.64
CA GLN A 413 4.39 2.56 17.42
C GLN A 413 3.10 2.90 18.16
N ILE A 414 2.46 1.90 18.78
CA ILE A 414 1.16 2.00 19.44
C ILE A 414 1.32 1.83 20.94
N PHE A 415 1.90 0.73 21.41
CA PHE A 415 1.98 0.40 22.83
C PHE A 415 3.21 0.95 23.56
N THR A 416 4.19 1.53 22.86
CA THR A 416 5.28 2.28 23.52
C THR A 416 4.99 3.77 23.66
N VAL A 417 3.77 4.18 23.28
CA VAL A 417 3.28 5.56 23.34
C VAL A 417 2.49 5.71 24.64
N PRO A 418 2.99 6.44 25.66
CA PRO A 418 2.35 6.60 26.97
C PRO A 418 0.88 7.01 26.97
N SER A 419 0.41 7.74 25.95
CA SER A 419 -0.97 8.19 25.85
C SER A 419 -1.97 7.16 25.30
N VAL A 420 -1.46 6.03 24.79
CA VAL A 420 -2.22 4.88 24.29
C VAL A 420 -2.29 3.83 25.38
#